data_AF-A0A6G3T9M4-F1
#
_entry.id   AF-A0A6G3T9M4-F1
#
_cell.length_a   1.000
_cell.length_b   1.000
_cell.length_c   1.000
_cell.angle_alpha   90.00
_cell.angle_beta   90.00
_cell.angle_gamma   90.00
#
_symmetry.space_group_name_H-M   'P 1'
#
loop_
_entity.id
_entity.type
_entity.pdbx_description
1 polymer ?
#
loop_
_entity_poly.entity_id
_entity_poly.type
_entity_poly.pdbx_seq_one_letter_code
_entity_poly.pdbx_strand_id
1 'polypeptide(L)' 'MVQLCVNGARGSADGAVVPLSPEAVADSVAEAVAAGATDVHVHPKTPCGRDTLSARVLAATLEAVRARVPASVPVGVTT' A
#
# COMPACT_ATOMS: atom_id res chain seq x y z
N MET A 1 -0.98 -13.27 -13.93
CA MET A 1 -0.46 -12.09 -13.22
C MET A 1 -1.33 -11.89 -12.00
N VAL A 2 -0.72 -11.72 -10.82
CA VAL A 2 -1.46 -11.53 -9.55
C VAL A 2 -1.22 -10.12 -9.06
N GLN A 3 -2.30 -9.36 -8.87
CA GLN A 3 -2.27 -8.00 -8.33
C GLN A 3 -2.72 -8.00 -6.87
N LEU A 4 -1.91 -7.41 -6.00
CA LEU A 4 -2.29 -7.11 -4.63
C LEU A 4 -3.08 -5.80 -4.59
N CYS A 5 -4.34 -5.86 -4.17
CA CYS A 5 -5.11 -4.67 -3.79
C CYS A 5 -5.03 -4.51 -2.26
N VAL A 6 -4.11 -3.65 -1.81
CA VAL A 6 -3.61 -3.62 -0.42
C VAL A 6 -4.70 -3.37 0.61
N ASN A 7 -5.44 -2.27 0.46
CA ASN A 7 -6.38 -1.78 1.48
C ASN A 7 -7.69 -1.25 0.89
N GLY A 8 -7.71 -0.82 -0.37
CA GLY A 8 -8.94 -0.36 -1.02
C GLY A 8 -9.60 0.80 -0.26
N ALA A 9 -10.93 0.88 -0.32
CA ALA A 9 -11.69 1.85 0.46
C ALA A 9 -11.80 1.53 1.97
N ARG A 10 -11.23 0.41 2.44
CA ARG A 10 -11.37 -0.04 3.83
C ARG A 10 -10.59 0.85 4.80
N GLY A 11 -11.12 0.98 6.00
CA GLY A 11 -10.53 1.67 7.15
C GLY A 11 -10.38 0.76 8.36
N SER A 12 -9.98 1.33 9.50
CA SER A 12 -9.72 0.58 10.74
C SER A 12 -10.96 -0.11 11.31
N ALA A 13 -12.16 0.39 10.99
CA ALA A 13 -13.43 -0.22 11.38
C ALA A 13 -13.73 -1.53 10.62
N ASP A 14 -13.13 -1.72 9.44
CA ASP A 14 -13.36 -2.92 8.60
C ASP A 14 -12.49 -4.11 9.02
N GLY A 15 -11.46 -3.88 9.84
CA GLY A 15 -10.62 -4.94 10.39
C GLY A 15 -9.26 -4.45 10.88
N ALA A 16 -8.78 -5.06 11.96
CA ALA A 16 -7.49 -4.71 12.59
C ALA A 16 -6.27 -4.96 11.69
N VAL A 17 -6.41 -5.81 10.68
CA VAL A 17 -5.32 -6.17 9.74
C VAL A 17 -5.28 -5.30 8.49
N VAL A 18 -6.20 -4.33 8.33
CA VAL A 18 -6.17 -3.41 7.18
C VAL A 18 -4.98 -2.45 7.34
N PRO A 19 -3.99 -2.45 6.44
CA PRO A 19 -2.84 -1.56 6.57
C PRO A 19 -3.22 -0.13 6.16
N LEU A 20 -2.98 0.82 7.08
CA LEU A 20 -3.32 2.24 6.88
C LEU A 20 -2.11 3.17 6.91
N SER A 21 -1.06 2.83 7.68
CA SER A 21 0.20 3.59 7.70
C SER A 21 1.13 3.17 6.55
N PRO A 22 2.01 4.07 6.05
CA PRO A 22 3.03 3.74 5.04
C PRO A 22 3.82 2.46 5.33
N GLU A 23 4.26 2.28 6.57
CA GLU A 23 5.10 1.16 6.99
C GLU A 23 4.31 -0.16 6.96
N ALA A 24 3.12 -0.19 7.56
CA ALA A 24 2.22 -1.35 7.51
C ALA A 24 1.82 -1.73 6.07
N VAL A 25 1.59 -0.74 5.21
CA VAL A 25 1.35 -0.97 3.77
C VAL A 25 2.57 -1.65 3.16
N ALA A 26 3.77 -1.13 3.42
CA ALA A 26 4.99 -1.65 2.84
C ALA A 26 5.32 -3.07 3.33
N ASP A 27 5.08 -3.38 4.61
CA ASP A 27 5.24 -4.73 5.17
C ASP A 27 4.27 -5.70 4.47
N SER A 28 2.99 -5.32 4.35
CA SER A 28 1.98 -6.15 3.65
C SER A 28 2.33 -6.39 2.18
N VAL A 29 2.86 -5.35 1.52
CA VAL A 29 3.32 -5.44 0.12
C VAL A 29 4.50 -6.40 -0.01
N ALA A 30 5.47 -6.33 0.90
CA ALA A 30 6.63 -7.22 0.89
C ALA A 30 6.23 -8.69 1.06
N GLU A 31 5.33 -8.97 2.02
CA GLU A 31 4.80 -10.33 2.25
C GLU A 31 4.05 -10.86 1.02
N ALA A 32 3.19 -10.04 0.41
CA ALA A 32 2.44 -10.44 -0.77
C ALA A 32 3.33 -10.68 -1.99
N VAL A 33 4.36 -9.85 -2.20
CA VAL A 33 5.34 -10.05 -3.28
C VAL A 33 6.14 -11.33 -3.05
N ALA A 34 6.56 -11.60 -1.81
CA ALA A 34 7.20 -12.88 -1.47
C ALA A 34 6.28 -14.08 -1.71
N ALA A 35 4.97 -13.90 -1.56
CA ALA A 35 3.94 -14.89 -1.87
C ALA A 35 3.58 -14.98 -3.38
N GLY A 36 4.18 -14.16 -4.23
CA GLY A 36 4.02 -14.22 -5.69
C GLY A 36 3.15 -13.12 -6.32
N ALA A 37 2.77 -12.08 -5.57
CA ALA A 37 2.18 -10.89 -6.17
C ALA A 37 3.20 -10.19 -7.07
N THR A 38 2.76 -9.83 -8.27
CA THR A 38 3.61 -9.22 -9.30
C THR A 38 3.23 -7.78 -9.63
N ASP A 39 2.12 -7.29 -9.06
CA ASP A 39 1.61 -5.93 -9.22
C ASP A 39 0.95 -5.47 -7.92
N VAL A 40 1.07 -4.18 -7.58
CA VAL A 40 0.57 -3.61 -6.32
C VAL A 40 -0.33 -2.42 -6.63
N HIS A 41 -1.54 -2.44 -6.08
CA HIS A 41 -2.45 -1.29 -6.05
C HIS A 41 -2.72 -0.87 -4.60
N VAL A 42 -2.44 0.40 -4.30
CA VAL A 42 -2.58 0.95 -2.94
C VAL A 42 -3.45 2.20 -2.91
N HIS A 43 -4.22 2.34 -1.83
CA HIS A 43 -4.92 3.57 -1.47
C HIS A 43 -4.13 4.24 -0.32
N PRO A 44 -3.33 5.28 -0.57
CA PRO A 44 -2.65 6.01 0.49
C PRO A 44 -3.68 6.65 1.43
N LYS A 45 -3.43 6.53 2.74
CA LYS A 45 -4.37 7.00 3.77
C LYS A 45 -3.75 8.13 4.58
N THR A 46 -4.59 9.09 4.94
CA THR A 46 -4.30 10.04 6.02
C THR A 46 -4.17 9.30 7.36
N PRO A 47 -3.58 9.91 8.41
CA PRO A 47 -3.57 9.32 9.75
C PRO A 47 -4.97 8.98 10.29
N CYS A 48 -6.01 9.66 9.79
CA CYS A 48 -7.40 9.40 10.14
C CYS A 48 -8.04 8.27 9.30
N GLY A 49 -7.27 7.58 8.45
CA GLY A 49 -7.72 6.45 7.64
C GLY A 49 -8.47 6.81 6.35
N ARG A 50 -8.51 8.08 5.94
CA ARG A 50 -9.17 8.51 4.67
C ARG A 50 -8.21 8.49 3.50
N ASP A 51 -8.69 8.14 2.32
CA ASP A 51 -7.93 8.22 1.05
C ASP A 51 -7.42 9.63 0.80
N THR A 52 -6.20 9.73 0.28
CA THR A 52 -5.59 11.01 -0.08
C THR A 52 -4.52 10.88 -1.16
N LEU A 53 -4.43 11.89 -2.01
CA LEU A 53 -3.34 12.09 -2.96
C LEU A 53 -2.43 13.27 -2.56
N SER A 54 -2.41 13.61 -1.27
CA SER A 54 -1.41 14.55 -0.75
C SER A 54 -0.02 14.08 -1.13
N ALA A 55 0.76 14.94 -1.79
CA ALA A 55 2.11 14.62 -2.24
C ALA A 55 3.00 14.08 -1.09
N ARG A 56 2.83 14.61 0.13
CA ARG A 56 3.55 14.15 1.32
C ARG A 56 3.20 12.71 1.69
N VAL A 57 1.93 12.35 1.66
CA VAL A 57 1.46 10.99 2.01
C VAL A 57 1.82 9.99 0.91
N LEU A 58 1.67 10.40 -0.35
CA LEU A 58 2.11 9.63 -1.51
C LEU A 58 3.60 9.31 -1.43
N ALA A 59 4.46 10.33 -1.23
CA ALA A 59 5.90 10.15 -1.14
C ALA A 59 6.25 9.17 -0.02
N ALA A 60 5.74 9.38 1.21
CA ALA A 60 6.01 8.49 2.33
C ALA A 60 5.58 7.04 2.07
N THR A 61 4.39 6.85 1.48
CA THR A 61 3.87 5.50 1.15
C THR A 61 4.72 4.81 0.09
N LEU A 62 5.04 5.52 -1.00
CA LEU A 62 5.81 4.95 -2.10
C LEU A 62 7.27 4.70 -1.71
N GLU A 63 7.90 5.59 -0.94
CA GLU A 63 9.25 5.40 -0.41
C GLU A 63 9.30 4.17 0.51
N ALA A 64 8.35 4.03 1.44
CA ALA A 64 8.28 2.88 2.35
C ALA A 64 8.13 1.56 1.58
N VAL A 65 7.27 1.51 0.57
CA VAL A 65 7.08 0.34 -0.30
C VAL A 65 8.36 0.04 -1.07
N ARG A 66 8.96 1.05 -1.72
CA ARG A 66 10.16 0.88 -2.55
C ARG A 66 11.39 0.46 -1.75
N ALA A 67 11.45 0.79 -0.47
CA ALA A 67 12.51 0.30 0.42
C ALA A 67 12.44 -1.23 0.66
N ARG A 68 11.30 -1.89 0.38
CA ARG A 68 11.08 -3.30 0.70
C ARG A 68 10.88 -4.22 -0.50
N VAL A 69 10.56 -3.69 -1.67
CA VAL A 69 10.28 -4.51 -2.87
C VAL A 69 11.13 -4.09 -4.08
N PRO A 70 11.46 -5.03 -4.98
CA PRO A 70 12.23 -4.73 -6.18
C PRO A 70 11.59 -3.65 -7.05
N ALA A 71 12.42 -2.86 -7.74
CA ALA A 71 11.95 -1.83 -8.67
C ALA A 71 11.15 -2.40 -9.86
N SER A 72 11.32 -3.68 -10.18
CA SER A 72 10.55 -4.37 -11.23
C SER A 72 9.10 -4.63 -10.86
N VAL A 73 8.69 -4.51 -9.59
CA VAL A 73 7.28 -4.63 -9.19
C VAL A 73 6.57 -3.29 -9.43
N PRO A 74 5.65 -3.18 -10.39
CA PRO A 74 4.84 -1.98 -10.56
C PRO A 74 4.01 -1.67 -9.30
N VAL A 75 3.87 -0.38 -9.00
CA VAL A 75 3.05 0.11 -7.88
C VAL A 75 2.14 1.21 -8.43
N GLY A 76 0.85 0.92 -8.51
CA GLY A 76 -0.20 1.85 -8.85
C GLY A 76 -0.87 2.44 -7.61
N VAL A 77 -1.31 3.69 -7.72
CA VAL A 77 -2.12 4.36 -6.69
C VAL A 77 -3.52 4.60 -7.23
N THR A 78 -4.51 4.58 -6.34
CA THR A 78 -5.89 4.97 -6.68
C THR A 78 -5.94 6.45 -7.12
N THR A 79 -6.94 6.84 -7.93
CA THR A 79 -7.17 8.22 -8.40
C THR A 79 -8.63 8.60 -8.34
#